data_AF-A0A9W4HYI0-F1
#
_entry.id   AF-A0A9W4HYI0-F1
#
_cell.length_a   1.000
_cell.length_b   1.000
_cell.length_c   1.000
_cell.angle_alpha   90.00
_cell.angle_beta   90.00
_cell.angle_gamma   90.00
#
_symmetry.space_group_name_H-M   'P 1'
#
loop_
_entity.id
_entity.type
_entity.pdbx_description
1 polymer ?
#
loop_
_entity_poly.entity_id
_entity_poly.type
_entity_poly.pdbx_seq_one_letter_code
_entity_poly.pdbx_strand_id
1 'polypeptide(L)'
;MPSSSLQGRLNERLSRPVTTCLQAQGRLLRVGDFKASREAARSGYSRVPDLVVLDNGAATKVVGEVKAPWPVSYVRMLSRGVRLFQMGQEHQLRRILGQVARYMKDLNVRHAFLSTYEETMFLRKIDTTTGWALQFSPVITHDPQYSNPMRTITTRQGLFYLALLGQTAQPFATRPSRSQWTT
;
A
#
# COMPACT_ATOMS: atom_id res chain seq x y z
N MET A 1 10.12 21.87 -2.00
CA MET A 1 10.94 21.15 -3.00
C MET A 1 10.20 19.86 -3.37
N PRO A 2 9.60 19.74 -4.57
CA PRO A 2 8.56 18.75 -4.81
C PRO A 2 9.14 17.33 -5.03
N SER A 3 8.38 16.34 -4.56
CA SER A 3 8.63 14.89 -4.50
C SER A 3 8.72 14.14 -5.84
N SER A 4 8.84 14.85 -6.97
CA SER A 4 8.75 14.29 -8.33
C SER A 4 9.90 13.35 -8.70
N SER A 5 11.11 13.59 -8.18
CA SER A 5 12.29 12.78 -8.50
C SER A 5 12.32 11.42 -7.80
N LEU A 6 11.66 11.28 -6.64
CA LEU A 6 11.60 10.01 -5.90
C LEU A 6 10.49 9.10 -6.44
N GLN A 7 9.29 9.68 -6.64
CA GLN A 7 8.16 8.99 -7.26
C GLN A 7 8.54 8.50 -8.66
N GLY A 8 9.23 9.34 -9.46
CA GLY A 8 9.72 8.94 -10.79
C GLY A 8 10.68 7.74 -10.75
N ARG A 9 11.66 7.73 -9.84
CA ARG A 9 12.61 6.62 -9.69
C ARG A 9 11.96 5.33 -9.18
N LEU A 10 11.04 5.44 -8.23
CA LEU A 10 10.29 4.28 -7.75
C LEU A 10 9.40 3.72 -8.85
N ASN A 11 8.75 4.59 -9.63
CA ASN A 11 7.94 4.19 -10.78
C ASN A 11 8.78 3.42 -11.82
N GLU A 12 9.98 3.90 -12.13
CA GLU A 12 10.88 3.25 -13.08
C GLU A 12 11.43 1.92 -12.57
N ARG A 13 11.83 1.82 -11.30
CA ARG A 13 12.52 0.64 -10.75
C ARG A 13 11.60 -0.42 -10.16
N LEU A 14 10.38 -0.05 -9.75
CA LEU A 14 9.41 -0.95 -9.11
C LEU A 14 8.16 -1.11 -9.97
N SER A 15 7.46 -0.01 -10.27
CA SER A 15 6.14 -0.06 -10.93
C SER A 15 6.20 -0.62 -12.34
N ARG A 16 7.13 -0.15 -13.18
CA ARG A 16 7.27 -0.60 -14.58
C ARG A 16 7.61 -2.10 -14.66
N PRO A 17 8.68 -2.62 -14.00
CA PRO A 17 8.99 -4.05 -14.06
C PRO A 17 7.86 -4.93 -13.55
N VAL A 18 7.22 -4.57 -12.43
CA VAL A 18 6.11 -5.36 -11.88
C VAL A 18 4.91 -5.35 -12.81
N THR A 19 4.59 -4.21 -13.43
CA THR A 19 3.53 -4.11 -14.45
C THR A 19 3.82 -5.01 -15.64
N THR A 20 5.05 -4.96 -16.18
CA THR A 20 5.46 -5.81 -17.29
C THR A 20 5.32 -7.30 -16.95
N CYS A 21 5.75 -7.72 -15.74
CA CYS A 21 5.59 -9.10 -15.31
C CYS A 21 4.12 -9.52 -15.17
N LEU A 22 3.27 -8.66 -14.62
CA LEU A 22 1.83 -8.93 -14.49
C LEU A 22 1.19 -9.13 -15.87
N GLN A 23 1.46 -8.22 -16.80
CA GLN A 23 0.94 -8.28 -18.16
C GLN A 23 1.45 -9.50 -18.94
N ALA A 24 2.74 -9.83 -18.80
CA ALA A 24 3.34 -11.03 -19.42
C ALA A 24 2.69 -12.33 -18.90
N GLN A 25 2.14 -12.33 -17.67
CA GLN A 25 1.39 -13.45 -17.10
C GLN A 25 -0.13 -13.37 -17.39
N GLY A 26 -0.56 -12.56 -18.34
CA GLY A 26 -1.97 -12.40 -18.71
C GLY A 26 -2.81 -11.69 -17.64
N ARG A 27 -2.19 -11.05 -16.65
CA ARG A 27 -2.90 -10.27 -15.62
C ARG A 27 -3.09 -8.86 -16.14
N LEU A 28 -4.36 -8.47 -16.31
CA LEU A 28 -4.74 -7.11 -16.70
C LEU A 28 -4.66 -6.13 -15.52
N LEU A 29 -3.47 -6.02 -14.95
CA LEU A 29 -3.13 -5.14 -13.83
C LEU A 29 -1.96 -4.25 -14.21
N ARG A 30 -1.95 -3.01 -13.72
CA ARG A 30 -0.83 -2.07 -13.89
C ARG A 30 -0.62 -1.23 -12.64
N VAL A 31 0.63 -0.91 -12.35
CA VAL A 31 1.00 0.05 -11.30
C VAL A 31 1.13 1.44 -11.93
N GLY A 32 0.58 2.48 -11.30
CA GLY A 32 0.65 3.84 -11.82
C GLY A 32 0.15 4.90 -10.85
N ASP A 33 0.01 6.13 -11.34
CA ASP A 33 -0.48 7.27 -10.57
C ASP A 33 -1.98 7.15 -10.25
N PHE A 34 -2.39 7.61 -9.07
CA PHE A 34 -3.80 7.59 -8.68
C PHE A 34 -4.71 8.37 -9.64
N LYS A 35 -4.19 9.42 -10.29
CA LYS A 35 -4.94 10.23 -11.28
C LYS A 35 -5.41 9.42 -12.48
N ALA A 36 -4.82 8.26 -12.74
CA ALA A 36 -5.25 7.35 -13.80
C ALA A 36 -6.37 6.39 -13.36
N SER A 37 -6.82 6.46 -12.10
CA SER A 37 -7.92 5.67 -11.57
C SER A 37 -9.28 6.30 -11.89
N ARG A 38 -10.33 5.48 -11.98
CA ARG A 38 -11.71 5.96 -12.06
C ARG A 38 -12.16 6.67 -10.77
N GLU A 39 -11.57 6.31 -9.63
CA GLU A 39 -11.87 6.93 -8.34
C GLU A 39 -11.40 8.39 -8.28
N ALA A 40 -10.33 8.75 -8.99
CA ALA A 40 -9.86 10.13 -9.08
C ALA A 40 -10.83 11.06 -9.81
N ALA A 41 -11.70 10.53 -10.68
CA ALA A 41 -12.73 11.29 -11.37
C ALA A 41 -14.03 11.45 -10.56
N ARG A 42 -14.14 10.82 -9.38
CA ARG A 42 -15.35 10.92 -8.54
C ARG A 42 -15.45 12.30 -7.89
N SER A 43 -16.57 12.97 -8.08
CA SER A 43 -16.87 14.22 -7.38
C SER A 43 -16.79 14.03 -5.86
N GLY A 44 -16.14 14.96 -5.17
CA GLY A 44 -16.01 14.97 -3.71
C GLY A 44 -14.85 14.15 -3.12
N TYR A 45 -14.11 13.37 -3.92
CA TYR A 45 -12.89 12.70 -3.43
C TYR A 45 -11.64 13.55 -3.72
N SER A 46 -10.94 13.98 -2.66
CA SER A 46 -9.81 14.92 -2.76
C SER A 46 -8.45 14.33 -2.37
N ARG A 47 -8.42 13.07 -1.92
CA ARG A 47 -7.20 12.40 -1.45
C ARG A 47 -6.47 11.76 -2.63
N VAL A 48 -5.13 11.81 -2.63
CA VAL A 48 -4.33 11.32 -3.75
C VAL A 48 -3.23 10.40 -3.22
N PRO A 49 -3.45 9.07 -3.22
CA PRO A 49 -2.37 8.10 -3.04
C PRO A 49 -1.23 8.36 -4.04
N ASP A 50 0.01 8.15 -3.61
CA ASP A 50 1.19 8.33 -4.47
C ASP A 50 1.20 7.32 -5.63
N LEU A 51 0.83 6.07 -5.35
CA LEU A 51 0.77 4.98 -6.33
C LEU A 51 -0.47 4.14 -6.13
N VAL A 52 -0.91 3.47 -7.20
CA VAL A 52 -2.00 2.49 -7.17
C VAL A 52 -1.72 1.32 -8.09
N VAL A 53 -2.26 0.15 -7.76
CA VAL A 53 -2.46 -0.94 -8.71
C VAL A 53 -3.87 -0.82 -9.26
N LEU A 54 -3.99 -0.73 -10.58
CA LEU A 54 -5.23 -0.59 -11.32
C LEU A 54 -5.56 -1.89 -12.06
N ASP A 55 -6.84 -2.22 -12.16
CA ASP A 55 -7.32 -3.18 -13.15
C ASP A 55 -7.53 -2.54 -14.54
N ASN A 56 -7.94 -3.36 -15.51
CA ASN A 56 -8.20 -2.91 -16.89
C ASN A 56 -9.25 -1.79 -16.97
N GLY A 57 -10.21 -1.76 -16.05
CA GLY A 57 -11.23 -0.72 -15.98
C GLY A 57 -10.79 0.48 -15.14
N ALA A 58 -9.49 0.60 -14.81
CA ALA A 58 -8.95 1.64 -13.95
C ALA A 58 -9.54 1.68 -12.52
N ALA A 59 -10.08 0.57 -12.00
CA ALA A 59 -10.42 0.50 -10.57
C ALA A 59 -9.15 0.30 -9.75
N THR A 60 -9.05 1.03 -8.65
CA THR A 60 -8.00 0.83 -7.66
C THR A 60 -8.16 -0.52 -6.94
N LYS A 61 -7.12 -1.36 -6.99
CA LYS A 61 -7.05 -2.67 -6.30
C LYS A 61 -6.10 -2.69 -5.11
N VAL A 62 -5.05 -1.86 -5.19
CA VAL A 62 -4.04 -1.68 -4.13
C VAL A 62 -3.67 -0.20 -4.10
N VAL A 63 -3.46 0.35 -2.90
CA VAL A 63 -2.95 1.72 -2.72
C VAL A 63 -1.51 1.71 -2.22
N GLY A 64 -0.71 2.64 -2.70
CA GLY A 64 0.69 2.81 -2.34
C GLY A 64 0.94 4.22 -1.83
N GLU A 65 1.64 4.32 -0.71
CA GLU A 65 2.14 5.59 -0.16
C GLU A 65 3.67 5.58 -0.17
N VAL A 66 4.27 6.69 -0.59
CA VAL A 66 5.71 6.86 -0.72
C VAL A 66 6.15 8.05 0.11
N LYS A 67 6.94 7.79 1.15
CA LYS A 67 7.55 8.82 1.97
C LYS A 67 8.97 9.09 1.51
N ALA A 68 9.32 10.37 1.41
CA ALA A 68 10.70 10.75 1.19
C ALA A 68 11.56 10.37 2.41
N PRO A 69 12.81 9.94 2.22
CA PRO A 69 13.71 9.55 3.31
C PRO A 69 14.28 10.74 4.11
N TRP A 70 13.75 11.96 3.91
CA TRP A 70 14.26 13.20 4.50
C TRP A 70 13.24 13.86 5.44
N PRO A 71 13.63 14.23 6.68
CA PRO A 71 14.97 14.13 7.28
C PRO A 71 15.37 12.70 7.67
N VAL A 72 16.65 12.48 7.99
CA VAL A 72 17.29 11.19 8.34
C VAL A 72 16.50 10.35 9.36
N SER A 73 15.66 10.99 10.20
CA SER A 73 14.71 10.29 11.06
C SER A 73 13.73 9.36 10.32
N TYR A 74 13.59 9.50 9.00
CA TYR A 74 12.80 8.59 8.17
C TYR A 74 13.59 7.39 7.63
N VAL A 75 14.91 7.42 7.71
CA VAL A 75 15.76 6.24 7.49
C VAL A 75 15.44 5.24 8.61
N ARG A 76 14.96 4.05 8.22
CA ARG A 76 14.48 3.01 9.14
C ARG A 76 13.19 3.32 9.91
N MET A 77 12.37 4.24 9.41
CA MET A 77 11.10 4.63 10.05
C MET A 77 10.18 3.44 10.30
N LEU A 78 10.08 2.51 9.34
CA LEU A 78 9.16 1.37 9.44
C LEU A 78 9.71 0.38 10.47
N SER A 79 11.00 0.04 10.38
CA SER A 79 11.64 -0.85 11.35
C SER A 79 11.58 -0.31 12.77
N ARG A 80 11.80 1.00 12.96
CA ARG A 80 11.65 1.66 14.26
C ARG A 80 10.21 1.62 14.75
N GLY A 81 9.25 1.92 13.87
CA GLY A 81 7.82 1.87 14.21
C GLY A 81 7.37 0.47 14.65
N VAL A 82 7.79 -0.58 13.93
CA VAL A 82 7.50 -1.98 14.29
C VAL A 82 8.12 -2.35 15.63
N ARG A 83 9.38 -2.00 15.87
CA ARG A 83 10.06 -2.28 17.15
C ARG A 83 9.33 -1.65 18.34
N LEU A 84 8.94 -0.38 18.22
CA LEU A 84 8.20 0.32 19.26
C LEU A 84 6.82 -0.28 19.48
N PHE A 85 6.13 -0.66 18.40
CA PHE A 85 4.85 -1.36 18.48
C PHE A 85 4.97 -2.68 19.27
N GLN A 86 6.02 -3.47 19.01
CA GLN A 86 6.30 -4.72 19.75
C GLN A 86 6.62 -4.48 21.24
N MET A 87 7.11 -3.29 21.58
CA MET A 87 7.33 -2.85 22.97
C MET A 87 6.08 -2.22 23.61
N GLY A 88 4.91 -2.29 22.96
CA GLY A 88 3.66 -1.69 23.44
C GLY A 88 3.48 -0.19 23.13
N GLN A 89 4.45 0.44 22.46
CA GLN A 89 4.40 1.86 22.08
C GLN A 89 3.81 2.03 20.67
N GLU A 90 2.50 1.81 20.55
CA GLU A 90 1.85 1.72 19.24
C GLU A 90 1.68 3.05 18.49
N HIS A 91 1.70 4.18 19.20
CA HIS A 91 1.35 5.49 18.66
C HIS A 91 2.15 5.87 17.41
N GLN A 92 3.45 5.57 17.40
CA GLN A 92 4.32 5.92 16.28
C GLN A 92 3.95 5.14 15.01
N LEU A 93 3.77 3.82 15.11
CA LEU A 93 3.38 3.00 13.96
C LEU A 93 1.97 3.36 13.47
N ARG A 94 1.02 3.59 14.39
CA ARG A 94 -0.33 4.04 14.04
C ARG A 94 -0.31 5.36 13.27
N ARG A 95 0.53 6.32 13.68
CA ARG A 95 0.70 7.59 12.97
C ARG A 95 1.29 7.41 11.58
N ILE A 96 2.29 6.53 11.44
CA ILE A 96 2.91 6.20 10.15
C ILE A 96 1.88 5.60 9.18
N LEU A 97 1.08 4.65 9.66
CA LEU A 97 0.11 3.91 8.84
C LEU A 97 -1.21 4.67 8.62
N GLY A 98 -1.49 5.71 9.40
CA GLY A 98 -2.80 6.37 9.42
C GLY A 98 -3.25 6.92 8.07
N GLN A 99 -2.33 7.46 7.27
CA GLN A 99 -2.66 7.99 5.95
C GLN A 99 -3.04 6.89 4.96
N VAL A 100 -2.22 5.86 4.82
CA VAL A 100 -2.51 4.73 3.92
C VAL A 100 -3.74 3.95 4.39
N ALA A 101 -3.93 3.78 5.69
CA ALA A 101 -5.12 3.17 6.27
C ALA A 101 -6.41 3.96 5.94
N ARG A 102 -6.31 5.30 5.89
CA ARG A 102 -7.43 6.16 5.48
C ARG A 102 -7.76 5.96 4.00
N TYR A 103 -6.77 5.90 3.11
CA TYR A 103 -7.00 5.59 1.70
C TYR A 103 -7.64 4.21 1.50
N MET A 104 -7.17 3.20 2.24
CA MET A 104 -7.78 1.86 2.20
C MET A 104 -9.26 1.88 2.58
N LYS A 105 -9.62 2.69 3.59
CA LYS A 105 -11.01 2.88 3.99
C LYS A 105 -11.81 3.59 2.91
N ASP A 106 -11.34 4.73 2.42
CA ASP A 106 -12.12 5.59 1.52
C ASP A 106 -12.31 4.96 0.13
N LEU A 107 -11.27 4.28 -0.38
CA LEU A 107 -11.28 3.62 -1.69
C LEU A 107 -11.82 2.18 -1.62
N ASN A 108 -12.21 1.72 -0.43
CA ASN A 108 -12.68 0.37 -0.16
C ASN A 108 -11.73 -0.74 -0.67
N VAL A 109 -10.42 -0.54 -0.51
CA VAL A 109 -9.40 -1.52 -0.92
C VAL A 109 -8.85 -2.29 0.29
N ARG A 110 -8.50 -3.56 0.06
CA ARG A 110 -8.00 -4.45 1.13
C ARG A 110 -6.50 -4.50 1.27
N HIS A 111 -5.77 -4.09 0.24
CA HIS A 111 -4.33 -4.22 0.19
C HIS A 111 -3.67 -2.86 -0.03
N ALA A 112 -2.53 -2.67 0.62
CA ALA A 112 -1.75 -1.46 0.45
C ALA A 112 -0.26 -1.72 0.67
N PHE A 113 0.56 -0.74 0.32
CA PHE A 113 1.97 -0.73 0.66
C PHE A 113 2.42 0.67 1.07
N LEU A 114 3.45 0.71 1.90
CA LEU A 114 4.12 1.93 2.32
C LEU A 114 5.61 1.77 2.04
N SER A 115 6.20 2.72 1.33
CA SER A 115 7.64 2.72 1.03
C SER A 115 8.28 4.04 1.48
N THR A 116 9.46 3.94 2.08
CA THR A 116 10.35 5.07 2.38
C THR A 116 11.51 5.15 1.39
N TYR A 117 11.40 4.45 0.25
CA TYR A 117 12.50 4.08 -0.67
C TYR A 117 13.48 3.08 -0.07
N GLU A 118 13.93 3.30 1.17
CA GLU A 118 14.85 2.43 1.90
C GLU A 118 14.18 1.18 2.49
N GLU A 119 12.93 1.34 2.93
CA GLU A 119 12.14 0.29 3.55
C GLU A 119 10.75 0.24 2.93
N THR A 120 10.24 -0.96 2.70
CA THR A 120 8.88 -1.20 2.25
C THR A 120 8.17 -2.16 3.19
N MET A 121 6.89 -1.88 3.43
CA MET A 121 5.98 -2.73 4.19
C MET A 121 4.69 -2.91 3.41
N PHE A 122 4.19 -4.14 3.35
CA PHE A 122 2.90 -4.47 2.78
C PHE A 122 1.84 -4.55 3.87
N LEU A 123 0.62 -4.16 3.54
CA LEU A 123 -0.49 -4.02 4.45
C LEU A 123 -1.69 -4.78 3.92
N ARG A 124 -2.42 -5.43 4.82
CA ARG A 124 -3.75 -5.98 4.52
C ARG A 124 -4.76 -5.57 5.58
N LYS A 125 -5.94 -5.20 5.12
CA LYS A 125 -7.12 -5.01 5.95
C LYS A 125 -7.76 -6.39 6.17
N ILE A 126 -8.03 -6.73 7.43
CA ILE A 126 -8.77 -7.92 7.80
C ILE A 126 -10.08 -7.54 8.51
N ASP A 127 -11.10 -8.33 8.28
CA ASP A 127 -12.40 -8.15 8.92
C ASP A 127 -12.31 -8.65 10.36
N THR A 128 -12.85 -7.89 11.30
CA THR A 128 -12.94 -8.26 12.72
C THR A 128 -14.39 -8.18 13.17
N THR A 129 -14.69 -8.77 14.33
CA THR A 129 -16.06 -8.72 14.90
C THR A 129 -16.54 -7.29 15.13
N THR A 130 -15.62 -6.35 15.40
CA THR A 130 -15.92 -4.94 15.69
C THR A 130 -15.67 -4.00 14.51
N GLY A 131 -15.34 -4.52 13.33
CA GLY A 131 -15.04 -3.70 12.15
C GLY A 131 -13.89 -4.29 11.34
N TRP A 132 -12.74 -3.63 11.36
CA TRP A 132 -11.56 -4.10 10.66
C TRP A 132 -10.29 -3.73 11.40
N ALA A 133 -9.24 -4.52 11.16
CA ALA A 133 -7.89 -4.27 11.64
C ALA A 133 -6.91 -4.26 10.48
N LEU A 134 -5.76 -3.61 10.71
CA LEU A 134 -4.67 -3.58 9.76
C LEU A 134 -3.59 -4.57 10.21
N GLN A 135 -3.23 -5.50 9.33
CA GLN A 135 -2.05 -6.33 9.47
C GLN A 135 -0.96 -5.85 8.52
N PHE A 136 0.29 -6.06 8.91
CA PHE A 136 1.45 -5.64 8.13
C PHE A 136 2.46 -6.78 7.98
N SER A 137 3.18 -6.77 6.86
CA SER A 137 4.31 -7.68 6.62
C SER A 137 5.53 -7.26 7.45
N PRO A 138 6.53 -8.14 7.60
CA PRO A 138 7.88 -7.71 7.95
C PRO A 138 8.36 -6.58 7.03
N VAL A 139 9.27 -5.75 7.56
CA VAL A 139 9.89 -4.67 6.80
C VAL A 139 10.92 -5.25 5.84
N ILE A 140 10.84 -4.84 4.58
CA ILE A 140 11.76 -5.23 3.50
C ILE A 140 12.65 -4.04 3.22
N THR A 141 13.96 -4.19 3.34
CA THR A 141 14.92 -3.15 2.97
C THR A 141 15.06 -3.04 1.44
N HIS A 142 15.77 -2.05 0.91
CA HIS A 142 15.92 -1.87 -0.54
C HIS A 142 16.92 -2.86 -1.20
N ASP A 143 17.85 -3.39 -0.41
CA ASP A 143 18.97 -4.24 -0.83
C ASP A 143 18.71 -5.77 -0.94
N PRO A 144 17.62 -6.38 -0.42
CA PRO A 144 17.41 -7.82 -0.54
C PRO A 144 17.47 -8.25 -2.00
N GLN A 145 18.45 -9.11 -2.28
CA GLN A 145 18.57 -9.81 -3.55
C GLN A 145 17.76 -11.10 -3.49
N TYR A 146 17.37 -11.59 -4.67
CA TYR A 146 16.79 -12.91 -4.80
C TYR A 146 17.77 -13.95 -4.24
N SER A 147 17.30 -14.81 -3.35
CA SER A 147 18.08 -15.91 -2.79
C SER A 147 17.42 -17.25 -3.15
N ASN A 148 18.23 -18.27 -3.41
CA ASN A 148 17.79 -19.65 -3.55
C ASN A 148 18.60 -20.55 -2.60
N PRO A 149 18.00 -21.18 -1.57
CA PRO A 149 16.58 -21.16 -1.23
C PRO A 149 16.09 -19.76 -0.82
N MET A 150 14.80 -19.48 -1.02
CA MET A 150 14.19 -18.17 -0.76
C MET A 150 14.23 -17.83 0.74
N ARG A 151 15.26 -17.09 1.14
CA ARG A 151 15.43 -16.57 2.51
C ARG A 151 14.89 -15.15 2.65
N THR A 152 14.79 -14.43 1.54
CA THR A 152 14.40 -13.02 1.47
C THR A 152 13.43 -12.80 0.32
N ILE A 153 12.50 -11.87 0.50
CA ILE A 153 11.63 -11.39 -0.58
C ILE A 153 12.09 -10.02 -1.05
N THR A 154 12.13 -9.82 -2.35
CA THR A 154 12.37 -8.49 -2.92
C THR A 154 11.08 -7.66 -2.90
N THR A 155 11.22 -6.32 -2.90
CA THR A 155 10.06 -5.41 -3.01
C THR A 155 9.23 -5.67 -4.27
N ARG A 156 9.88 -6.07 -5.38
CA ARG A 156 9.20 -6.42 -6.65
C ARG A 156 8.35 -7.67 -6.51
N GLN A 157 8.90 -8.75 -5.94
CA GLN A 157 8.14 -9.99 -5.68
C GLN A 157 6.96 -9.74 -4.76
N GLY A 158 7.17 -8.96 -3.69
CA GLY A 158 6.10 -8.60 -2.77
C GLY A 158 4.99 -7.77 -3.42
N LEU A 159 5.34 -6.74 -4.20
CA LEU A 159 4.33 -5.93 -4.91
C LEU A 159 3.59 -6.75 -5.98
N PHE A 160 4.30 -7.62 -6.70
CA PHE A 160 3.70 -8.53 -7.66
C PHE A 160 2.64 -9.42 -6.98
N TYR A 161 2.99 -10.05 -5.87
CA TYR A 161 2.06 -10.90 -5.12
C TYR A 161 0.89 -10.08 -4.53
N LEU A 162 1.16 -8.89 -3.99
CA LEU A 162 0.13 -8.00 -3.47
C LEU A 162 -0.88 -7.57 -4.54
N ALA A 163 -0.42 -7.34 -5.78
CA ALA A 163 -1.29 -7.03 -6.90
C ALA A 163 -2.24 -8.19 -7.24
N LEU A 164 -1.74 -9.44 -7.20
CA LEU A 164 -2.58 -10.63 -7.41
C LEU A 164 -3.65 -10.76 -6.32
N LEU A 165 -3.29 -10.52 -5.05
CA LEU A 165 -4.25 -10.49 -3.95
C LEU A 165 -5.28 -9.36 -4.11
N GLY A 166 -4.85 -8.19 -4.57
CA GLY A 166 -5.75 -7.06 -4.86
C GLY A 166 -6.75 -7.37 -5.97
N GLN A 167 -6.36 -8.17 -6.98
CA GLN A 167 -7.23 -8.54 -8.09
C GLN A 167 -8.39 -9.44 -7.66
N THR A 168 -8.15 -10.39 -6.76
CA THR A 168 -9.15 -11.36 -6.28
C THR A 168 -9.91 -10.87 -5.05
N ALA A 169 -9.46 -9.77 -4.43
CA ALA A 169 -10.13 -9.19 -3.28
C ALA A 169 -11.50 -8.62 -3.65
N GLN A 170 -12.56 -9.25 -3.14
CA GLN A 170 -13.87 -8.62 -2.99
C GLN A 170 -13.78 -7.27 -2.24
N PRO A 171 -14.62 -6.28 -2.59
CA PRO A 171 -14.78 -5.06 -1.79
C PRO A 171 -15.23 -5.41 -0.35
N PHE A 172 -14.87 -4.58 0.64
CA PHE A 172 -15.36 -4.80 2.00
C PHE A 172 -16.87 -4.50 2.04
N ALA A 173 -17.64 -5.39 2.68
CA ALA A 173 -19.01 -5.08 3.05
C ALA A 173 -18.98 -4.08 4.20
N THR A 174 -19.11 -2.79 3.90
CA THR A 174 -19.43 -1.82 4.94
C THR A 174 -20.77 -2.23 5.52
N ARG A 175 -20.78 -2.95 6.65
CA ARG A 175 -21.98 -2.95 7.49
C ARG A 175 -22.26 -1.47 7.75
N PRO A 176 -23.46 -0.96 7.40
CA PRO A 176 -23.79 0.42 7.73
C PRO A 176 -23.53 0.58 9.22
N SER A 177 -22.66 1.52 9.56
CA SER A 177 -22.54 1.99 10.94
C SER A 177 -23.95 2.28 11.40
N ARG A 178 -24.35 1.75 12.56
CA ARG A 178 -25.64 2.00 13.20
C ARG A 178 -26.02 3.49 13.10
N SER A 179 -26.75 3.83 12.05
CA SER A 179 -27.50 5.07 11.89
C SER A 179 -28.95 4.73 12.22
N GLN A 180 -29.16 4.21 13.41
CA GLN A 180 -30.45 4.27 14.09
C GLN A 180 -30.17 4.92 15.43
N TRP A 181 -30.38 6.23 15.45
CA TRP A 181 -30.69 6.92 16.69
C TRP A 181 -31.93 6.23 17.25
N THR A 182 -31.79 5.57 18.39
CA THR A 182 -32.94 5.24 19.23
C THR A 182 -33.18 6.47 20.10
N THR A 183 -34.43 6.92 20.13
CA THR A 183 -34.94 7.91 21.09
C THR A 183 -34.98 7.31 22.48
#